data_AF-A0A6N6MVY1-F1
#
_entry.id   AF-A0A6N6MVY1-F1
#
_cell.length_a   1.000
_cell.length_b   1.000
_cell.length_c   1.000
_cell.angle_alpha   90.00
_cell.angle_beta   90.00
_cell.angle_gamma   90.00
#
_symmetry.space_group_name_H-M   'P 1'
#
loop_
_entity.id
_entity.type
_entity.pdbx_description
1 polymer ?
#
loop_
_entity_poly.entity_id
_entity_poly.type
_entity_poly.pdbx_seq_one_letter_code
_entity_poly.pdbx_strand_id
1 'polypeptide(L)'
;MHYIAWAVLGMVGYSTVTLMVKLATRTGDLNAFAVLAIATSMVAVAAVINAWFSGSFAGKAFVDFAKPGALYAYAAGLALTIAVGSLFKGLSLGPASIVVPVYGMFIVGGALLGIVVLGEPVTAKRAIGMVLAVAGVLLVAS
;
A
#
# COMPACT_ATOMS: atom_id res chain seq x y z
N MET A 1 18.13 -11.01 -2.75
CA MET A 1 18.00 -10.29 -4.04
C MET A 1 16.58 -10.30 -4.62
N HIS A 2 15.83 -11.42 -4.56
CA HIS A 2 14.48 -11.49 -5.15
C HIS A 2 13.45 -10.51 -4.55
N TYR A 3 13.42 -10.32 -3.22
CA TYR A 3 12.45 -9.42 -2.56
C TYR A 3 12.68 -7.93 -2.88
N ILE A 4 13.93 -7.52 -3.18
CA ILE A 4 14.25 -6.14 -3.58
C ILE A 4 13.65 -5.87 -4.95
N ALA A 5 13.73 -6.82 -5.88
CA ALA A 5 13.12 -6.69 -7.21
C ALA A 5 11.59 -6.51 -7.11
N TRP A 6 10.92 -7.30 -6.26
CA TRP A 6 9.49 -7.13 -5.99
C TRP A 6 9.16 -5.76 -5.37
N ALA A 7 10.00 -5.27 -4.45
CA ALA A 7 9.82 -3.94 -3.87
C ALA A 7 9.98 -2.82 -4.91
N VAL A 8 10.98 -2.91 -5.80
CA VAL A 8 11.20 -1.94 -6.89
C VAL A 8 10.03 -1.97 -7.88
N LEU A 9 9.57 -3.16 -8.27
CA LEU A 9 8.42 -3.30 -9.16
C LEU A 9 7.15 -2.71 -8.53
N GLY A 10 6.92 -2.98 -7.24
CA GLY A 10 5.81 -2.38 -6.49
C GLY A 10 5.90 -0.86 -6.41
N MET A 11 7.09 -0.31 -6.20
CA MET A 11 7.35 1.14 -6.19
C MET A 11 6.97 1.77 -7.54
N VAL A 12 7.48 1.25 -8.65
CA VAL A 12 7.17 1.75 -10.01
C VAL A 12 5.67 1.65 -10.29
N GLY A 13 5.04 0.54 -9.90
CA GLY A 13 3.60 0.36 -10.02
C GLY A 13 2.81 1.44 -9.27
N TYR A 14 3.11 1.66 -7.98
CA TYR A 14 2.44 2.68 -7.18
C TYR A 14 2.69 4.10 -7.67
N SER A 15 3.90 4.42 -8.13
CA SER A 15 4.19 5.71 -8.78
C SER A 15 3.29 5.93 -9.99
N THR A 16 3.13 4.91 -10.84
CA THR A 16 2.25 4.98 -12.03
C THR A 16 0.78 5.13 -11.64
N VAL A 17 0.32 4.41 -10.62
CA VAL A 17 -1.05 4.54 -10.08
C VAL A 17 -1.36 5.98 -9.71
N THR A 18 -0.42 6.68 -9.05
CA THR A 18 -0.69 8.06 -8.60
C THR A 18 -0.96 9.01 -9.75
N LEU A 19 -0.24 8.86 -10.86
CA LEU A 19 -0.45 9.63 -12.09
C LEU A 19 -1.78 9.27 -12.74
N MET A 20 -2.07 7.98 -12.90
CA MET A 20 -3.28 7.51 -13.57
C MET A 20 -4.55 7.90 -12.82
N VAL A 21 -4.57 7.82 -11.48
CA VAL A 21 -5.71 8.26 -10.67
C VAL A 21 -5.96 9.77 -10.84
N LYS A 22 -4.88 10.56 -10.84
CA LYS A 22 -4.95 12.01 -11.10
C LYS A 22 -5.54 12.30 -12.48
N LEU A 23 -5.06 11.60 -13.52
CA LEU A 23 -5.55 11.80 -14.88
C LEU A 23 -7.02 11.37 -15.00
N ALA A 24 -7.39 10.21 -14.47
CA ALA A 24 -8.75 9.70 -14.50
C ALA A 24 -9.73 10.65 -13.80
N THR A 25 -9.41 11.12 -12.59
CA THR A 25 -10.31 12.02 -11.84
C THR A 25 -10.37 13.44 -12.39
N ARG A 26 -9.36 13.90 -13.14
CA ARG A 26 -9.34 15.21 -13.80
C ARG A 26 -10.30 15.33 -14.99
N THR A 27 -10.67 14.21 -15.61
CA THR A 27 -11.64 14.21 -16.72
C THR A 27 -13.03 14.68 -16.28
N GLY A 28 -13.38 14.48 -15.00
CA GLY A 28 -14.70 14.77 -14.45
C GLY A 28 -15.73 13.65 -14.65
N ASP A 29 -15.45 12.67 -15.51
CA ASP A 29 -16.37 11.58 -15.84
C ASP A 29 -16.51 10.57 -14.68
N LEU A 30 -15.42 10.34 -13.94
CA LEU A 30 -15.36 9.38 -12.84
C LEU A 30 -14.86 10.05 -11.55
N ASN A 31 -15.61 9.86 -10.48
CA ASN A 31 -15.16 10.27 -9.15
C ASN A 31 -14.08 9.31 -8.58
N ALA A 32 -13.40 9.73 -7.52
CA ALA A 32 -12.30 8.98 -6.91
C ALA A 32 -12.69 7.54 -6.49
N PHE A 33 -13.91 7.34 -5.99
CA PHE A 33 -14.37 6.03 -5.54
C PHE A 33 -14.75 5.10 -6.69
N ALA A 34 -15.22 5.65 -7.82
CA ALA A 34 -15.44 4.88 -9.04
C ALA A 34 -14.09 4.41 -9.62
N VAL A 35 -13.09 5.29 -9.71
CA VAL A 35 -11.73 4.93 -10.14
C VAL A 35 -11.12 3.88 -9.20
N LEU A 36 -11.33 4.04 -7.88
CA LEU A 36 -10.91 3.07 -6.88
C LEU A 36 -11.55 1.70 -7.10
N ALA A 37 -12.86 1.62 -7.27
CA ALA A 37 -13.58 0.36 -7.47
C ALA A 37 -13.10 -0.39 -8.71
N ILE A 38 -12.88 0.33 -9.81
CA ILE A 38 -12.32 -0.26 -11.04
C ILE A 38 -10.92 -0.81 -10.76
N ALA A 39 -10.01 0.03 -10.24
CA ALA A 39 -8.63 -0.37 -9.99
C ALA A 39 -8.51 -1.56 -9.02
N THR A 40 -9.28 -1.55 -7.91
CA THR A 40 -9.23 -2.63 -6.91
C THR A 40 -9.88 -3.91 -7.41
N SER A 41 -10.88 -3.84 -8.29
CA SER A 41 -11.44 -5.04 -8.93
C SER A 41 -10.41 -5.75 -9.80
N MET A 42 -9.61 -5.01 -10.57
CA MET A 42 -8.52 -5.57 -11.36
C MET A 42 -7.46 -6.24 -10.47
N VAL A 43 -7.10 -5.59 -9.37
CA VAL A 43 -6.17 -6.16 -8.37
C VAL A 43 -6.75 -7.42 -7.73
N ALA A 44 -8.04 -7.42 -7.37
CA ALA A 44 -8.70 -8.56 -6.76
C ALA A 44 -8.71 -9.78 -7.71
N VAL A 45 -9.06 -9.56 -8.98
CA VAL A 45 -9.02 -10.61 -10.01
C VAL A 45 -7.59 -11.16 -10.16
N ALA A 46 -6.60 -10.28 -10.30
CA ALA A 46 -5.20 -10.70 -10.38
C ALA A 46 -4.74 -11.47 -9.14
N ALA A 47 -5.14 -11.04 -7.93
CA ALA A 47 -4.80 -11.71 -6.68
C ALA A 47 -5.40 -13.12 -6.61
N VAL A 48 -6.66 -13.28 -7.00
CA VAL A 48 -7.33 -14.59 -7.06
C VAL A 48 -6.63 -15.51 -8.06
N ILE A 49 -6.31 -15.00 -9.26
CA ILE A 49 -5.58 -15.75 -10.28
C ILE A 49 -4.23 -16.23 -9.75
N ASN A 50 -3.44 -15.34 -9.13
CA ASN A 50 -2.14 -15.68 -8.56
C ASN A 50 -2.27 -16.71 -7.42
N ALA A 51 -3.28 -16.57 -6.56
CA ALA A 51 -3.53 -17.51 -5.47
C ALA A 51 -3.95 -18.89 -5.98
N TRP A 52 -4.69 -18.94 -7.09
CA TRP A 52 -5.06 -20.19 -7.76
C TRP A 52 -3.84 -20.89 -8.34
N PHE A 53 -3.04 -20.20 -9.16
CA PHE A 53 -1.86 -20.79 -9.81
C PHE A 53 -0.74 -21.18 -8.84
N SER A 54 -0.61 -20.46 -7.71
CA SER A 54 0.33 -20.83 -6.65
C SER A 54 -0.13 -22.03 -5.81
N GLY A 55 -1.34 -22.55 -6.02
CA GLY A 55 -1.92 -23.60 -5.18
C GLY A 55 -2.19 -23.14 -3.75
N SER A 56 -2.29 -21.82 -3.51
CA SER A 56 -2.40 -21.23 -2.17
C SER A 56 -3.65 -21.68 -1.40
N PHE A 57 -4.64 -22.26 -2.07
CA PHE A 57 -5.87 -22.78 -1.46
C PHE A 57 -5.95 -24.32 -1.44
N ALA A 58 -4.98 -25.01 -2.03
CA ALA A 58 -4.98 -26.47 -2.07
C ALA A 58 -4.89 -27.05 -0.65
N GLY A 59 -5.83 -27.94 -0.30
CA GLY A 59 -5.85 -28.62 1.00
C GLY A 59 -6.32 -27.78 2.20
N LYS A 60 -6.79 -26.53 2.00
CA LYS A 60 -7.35 -25.71 3.08
C LYS A 60 -8.83 -26.03 3.30
N ALA A 61 -9.21 -26.24 4.55
CA ALA A 61 -10.60 -26.40 4.97
C ALA A 61 -11.21 -25.04 5.36
N PHE A 62 -12.55 -24.96 5.40
CA PHE A 62 -13.24 -23.73 5.85
C PHE A 62 -12.80 -23.26 7.25
N VAL A 63 -12.46 -24.19 8.15
CA VAL A 63 -11.98 -23.90 9.51
C VAL A 63 -10.64 -23.14 9.49
N ASP A 64 -9.81 -23.32 8.46
CA ASP A 64 -8.53 -22.61 8.35
C ASP A 64 -8.70 -21.11 8.14
N PHE A 65 -9.85 -20.68 7.62
CA PHE A 65 -10.20 -19.28 7.43
C PHE A 65 -10.70 -18.57 8.70
N ALA A 66 -10.80 -19.30 9.81
CA ALA A 66 -11.09 -18.76 11.14
C ALA A 66 -9.85 -18.78 12.06
N LYS A 67 -8.72 -19.35 11.62
CA LYS A 67 -7.47 -19.40 12.39
C LYS A 67 -6.81 -18.02 12.48
N PRO A 68 -5.90 -17.78 13.46
CA PRO A 68 -5.24 -16.48 13.64
C PRO A 68 -4.57 -15.93 12.36
N GLY A 69 -3.98 -16.79 11.53
CA GLY A 69 -3.40 -16.38 10.25
C GLY A 69 -4.41 -15.74 9.30
N ALA A 70 -5.65 -16.24 9.26
CA ALA A 70 -6.73 -15.65 8.49
C ALA A 70 -7.23 -14.33 9.11
N LEU A 71 -7.22 -14.20 10.45
CA LEU A 71 -7.55 -12.94 11.12
C LEU A 71 -6.58 -11.82 10.72
N TYR A 72 -5.28 -12.09 10.64
CA TYR A 72 -4.31 -11.12 10.14
C TYR A 72 -4.55 -10.77 8.66
N ALA A 73 -5.02 -11.72 7.84
CA ALA A 73 -5.39 -11.44 6.46
C ALA A 73 -6.61 -10.50 6.36
N TYR A 74 -7.64 -10.70 7.20
CA TYR A 74 -8.79 -9.79 7.25
C TYR A 74 -8.38 -8.40 7.77
N ALA A 75 -7.54 -8.34 8.81
CA ALA A 75 -7.00 -7.08 9.30
C ALA A 75 -6.17 -6.35 8.24
N ALA A 76 -5.36 -7.07 7.47
CA ALA A 76 -4.62 -6.52 6.32
C ALA A 76 -5.58 -5.98 5.25
N GLY A 77 -6.67 -6.68 4.95
CA GLY A 77 -7.70 -6.21 4.03
C GLY A 77 -8.39 -4.92 4.49
N LEU A 78 -8.71 -4.80 5.78
CA LEU A 78 -9.28 -3.58 6.36
C LEU A 78 -8.29 -2.42 6.29
N ALA A 79 -7.04 -2.64 6.70
CA ALA A 79 -6.00 -1.63 6.62
C ALA A 79 -5.74 -1.18 5.17
N LEU A 80 -5.71 -2.12 4.22
CA LEU A 80 -5.55 -1.85 2.79
C LEU A 80 -6.72 -1.02 2.23
N THR A 81 -7.95 -1.33 2.64
CA THR A 81 -9.15 -0.59 2.22
C THR A 81 -9.04 0.88 2.63
N ILE A 82 -8.66 1.14 3.88
CA ILE A 82 -8.47 2.50 4.39
C ILE A 82 -7.32 3.20 3.65
N ALA A 83 -6.19 2.51 3.48
CA ALA A 83 -5.00 3.06 2.85
C ALA A 83 -5.25 3.49 1.39
N VAL A 84 -5.73 2.57 0.55
CA VAL A 84 -5.94 2.83 -0.88
C VAL A 84 -7.11 3.80 -1.08
N GLY A 85 -8.18 3.68 -0.29
CA GLY A 85 -9.30 4.63 -0.34
C GLY A 85 -8.87 6.05 -0.02
N SER A 86 -8.07 6.24 1.03
CA SER A 86 -7.54 7.55 1.42
C SER A 86 -6.59 8.11 0.37
N LEU A 87 -5.73 7.29 -0.24
CA LEU A 87 -4.84 7.71 -1.33
C LEU A 87 -5.61 8.23 -2.54
N PHE A 88 -6.58 7.46 -3.03
CA PHE A 88 -7.35 7.83 -4.22
C PHE A 88 -8.17 9.09 -3.98
N LYS A 89 -8.83 9.16 -2.80
CA LYS A 89 -9.56 10.36 -2.42
C LYS A 89 -8.62 11.57 -2.28
N GLY A 90 -7.47 11.42 -1.63
CA GLY A 90 -6.46 12.47 -1.49
C GLY A 90 -5.98 13.00 -2.84
N LEU A 91 -5.63 12.12 -3.78
CA LEU A 91 -5.18 12.49 -5.13
C LEU A 91 -6.24 13.24 -5.94
N SER A 92 -7.52 12.94 -5.72
CA SER A 92 -8.62 13.65 -6.34
C SER A 92 -8.82 15.07 -5.80
N LEU A 93 -8.48 15.29 -4.52
CA LEU A 93 -8.71 16.56 -3.82
C LEU A 93 -7.52 17.52 -3.92
N GLY A 94 -6.29 16.99 -3.86
CA GLY A 94 -5.07 17.78 -3.72
C GLY A 94 -4.02 17.51 -4.81
N PRO A 95 -2.94 18.30 -4.86
CA PRO A 95 -1.82 18.05 -5.76
C PRO A 95 -1.07 16.77 -5.37
N ALA A 96 -0.65 15.99 -6.39
CA ALA A 96 0.08 14.75 -6.16
C ALA A 96 1.45 14.99 -5.49
N SER A 97 2.07 16.16 -5.73
CA SER A 97 3.33 16.57 -5.09
C SER A 97 3.23 16.72 -3.57
N ILE A 98 2.03 16.88 -3.00
CA ILE A 98 1.83 16.94 -1.55
C ILE A 98 1.28 15.60 -1.04
N VAL A 99 0.27 15.05 -1.72
CA VAL A 99 -0.41 13.84 -1.28
C VAL A 99 0.52 12.62 -1.29
N VAL A 100 1.34 12.46 -2.35
CA VAL A 100 2.19 11.27 -2.51
C VAL A 100 3.32 11.22 -1.48
N PRO A 101 4.08 12.30 -1.22
CA PRO A 101 5.11 12.28 -0.17
C PRO A 101 4.53 12.04 1.22
N VAL A 102 3.42 12.71 1.57
CA VAL A 102 2.75 12.52 2.87
C VAL A 102 2.27 11.07 3.02
N TYR A 103 1.62 10.51 1.99
CA TYR A 103 1.23 9.11 1.98
C TYR A 103 2.45 8.17 2.08
N GLY A 104 3.54 8.53 1.40
CA GLY A 104 4.83 7.83 1.40
C GLY A 104 5.49 7.69 2.78
N MET A 105 5.08 8.49 3.77
CA MET A 105 5.56 8.34 5.16
C MET A 105 5.17 7.00 5.80
N PHE A 106 4.35 6.18 5.15
CA PHE A 106 4.12 4.80 5.57
C PHE A 106 5.42 3.99 5.72
N ILE A 107 6.53 4.37 5.05
CA ILE A 107 7.83 3.71 5.26
C ILE A 107 8.35 3.87 6.70
N VAL A 108 8.06 5.01 7.34
CA VAL A 108 8.40 5.27 8.74
C VAL A 108 7.46 4.47 9.64
N GLY A 109 6.16 4.50 9.34
CA GLY A 109 5.17 3.70 10.07
C GLY A 109 5.47 2.20 10.03
N GLY A 110 5.83 1.67 8.85
CA GLY A 110 6.21 0.27 8.65
C GLY A 110 7.48 -0.09 9.42
N ALA A 111 8.50 0.78 9.41
CA ALA A 111 9.70 0.57 10.21
C ALA A 111 9.40 0.57 11.72
N LEU A 112 8.56 1.48 12.21
CA LEU A 112 8.13 1.52 13.61
C LEU A 112 7.34 0.27 14.01
N LEU A 113 6.40 -0.17 13.19
CA LEU A 113 5.66 -1.41 13.43
C LEU A 113 6.58 -2.64 13.38
N GLY A 114 7.58 -2.66 12.49
CA GLY A 114 8.65 -3.66 12.48
C GLY A 114 9.42 -3.72 13.79
N ILE A 115 9.78 -2.57 14.34
CA ILE A 115 10.49 -2.49 15.63
C ILE A 115 9.59 -2.94 16.79
N VAL A 116 8.38 -2.36 16.90
CA VAL A 116 7.52 -2.53 18.08
C VAL A 116 6.81 -3.89 18.09
N VAL A 117 6.31 -4.34 16.94
CA VAL A 117 5.47 -5.55 16.84
C VAL A 117 6.29 -6.77 16.45
N LEU A 118 7.22 -6.63 15.50
CA LEU A 118 8.04 -7.75 15.01
C LEU A 118 9.37 -7.89 15.78
N GLY A 119 9.69 -6.96 16.69
CA GLY A 119 10.91 -7.01 17.50
C GLY A 119 12.19 -6.76 16.71
N GLU A 120 12.11 -6.05 15.57
CA GLU A 120 13.29 -5.76 14.77
C GLU A 120 14.29 -4.86 15.52
N PRO A 121 15.61 -5.10 15.35
CA PRO A 121 16.62 -4.34 16.06
C PRO A 121 16.61 -2.86 15.64
N VAL A 122 16.62 -1.99 16.65
CA VAL A 122 16.81 -0.56 16.46
C VAL A 122 18.29 -0.29 16.29
N THR A 123 18.67 0.20 15.10
CA THR A 123 20.04 0.65 14.84
C THR A 123 20.05 2.17 14.68
N ALA A 124 21.15 2.81 15.08
CA ALA A 124 21.32 4.25 14.90
C ALA A 124 21.12 4.68 13.43
N LYS A 125 21.58 3.86 12.48
CA LYS A 125 21.39 4.11 11.04
C LYS A 125 19.91 4.13 10.64
N ARG A 126 19.09 3.20 11.14
CA ARG A 126 17.63 3.17 10.89
C ARG A 126 16.94 4.40 11.49
N ALA A 127 17.29 4.77 12.72
CA ALA A 127 16.73 5.94 13.38
C ALA A 127 17.03 7.23 12.61
N ILE A 128 18.30 7.45 12.25
CA ILE A 128 18.71 8.60 11.44
C ILE A 128 18.01 8.58 10.07
N GLY A 129 17.92 7.42 9.42
CA GLY A 129 17.22 7.26 8.16
C GLY A 129 15.74 7.65 8.23
N MET A 130 15.03 7.27 9.30
CA MET A 130 13.64 7.68 9.51
C MET A 130 13.50 9.19 9.70
N VAL A 131 14.37 9.81 10.51
CA VAL A 131 14.35 11.27 10.72
C VAL A 131 14.60 12.01 9.41
N LEU A 132 15.59 11.58 8.62
CA LEU A 132 15.89 12.15 7.32
C LEU A 132 14.75 11.93 6.31
N ALA A 133 14.09 10.77 6.34
CA ALA A 133 12.93 10.50 5.49
C ALA A 133 11.77 11.44 5.83
N VAL A 134 11.47 11.66 7.10
CA VAL A 134 10.43 12.62 7.55
C VAL A 134 10.80 14.03 7.09
N ALA A 135 12.03 14.48 7.36
CA ALA A 135 12.49 15.81 6.95
C ALA A 135 12.41 15.98 5.42
N GLY A 136 12.83 14.98 4.65
CA GLY A 136 12.73 14.98 3.19
C GLY A 136 11.29 15.10 2.71
N VAL A 137 10.35 14.34 3.29
CA VAL A 137 8.93 14.46 2.94
C VAL A 137 8.39 15.85 3.27
N LEU A 138 8.70 16.41 4.44
CA LEU A 138 8.24 17.75 4.83
C LEU A 138 8.74 18.83 3.85
N LEU A 139 9.98 18.71 3.37
CA LEU A 139 10.55 19.64 2.39
C LEU A 139 9.94 19.48 0.99
N VAL A 140 9.52 18.28 0.60
CA VAL A 140 8.85 18.06 -0.70
C VAL A 140 7.38 18.49 -0.63
N ALA A 141 6.74 18.33 0.53
CA ALA A 141 5.32 18.62 0.74
C ALA A 141 5.03 20.06 1.23
N SER A 142 6.05 20.91 1.35
CA SER A 142 5.93 22.35 1.66
C SER A 142 5.69 23.20 0.41
#